data_AF-A0A4Q1V3A2-F1
#
_entry.id   AF-A0A4Q1V3A2-F1
#
_cell.length_a   1.000
_cell.length_b   1.000
_cell.length_c   1.000
_cell.angle_alpha   90.00
_cell.angle_beta   90.00
_cell.angle_gamma   90.00
#
_symmetry.space_group_name_H-M   'P 1'
#
loop_
_entity.id
_entity.type
_entity.pdbx_description
1 polymer ?
#
loop_
_entity_poly.entity_id
_entity_poly.type
_entity_poly.pdbx_seq_one_letter_code
_entity_poly.pdbx_strand_id
1 'polypeptide(L)'
;MGKAAPYAPDTLSQSGGAADSPDAKLLDLCAQFHRLTEADAAAWERYCSMPEDSPEAKALSLEFDGRYDAWAAVSDTCYATPPRTPAGAAALLDVILSRDAEFIDAAAQKPLRLVRDSLQAMAMS
;
A
#
# COMPACT_ATOMS: atom_id res chain seq x y z
N MET A 1 -10.22 -22.18 -25.81
CA MET A 1 -8.91 -21.59 -25.47
C MET A 1 -9.10 -20.10 -25.28
N GLY A 2 -9.44 -19.66 -24.07
CA GLY A 2 -9.62 -18.25 -23.75
C GLY A 2 -8.26 -17.65 -23.39
N LYS A 3 -7.83 -16.63 -24.12
CA LYS A 3 -6.65 -15.82 -23.76
C LYS A 3 -6.99 -15.06 -22.48
N ALA A 4 -6.30 -15.37 -21.39
CA ALA A 4 -6.16 -14.42 -20.30
C ALA A 4 -5.39 -13.21 -20.84
N ALA A 5 -5.99 -12.02 -20.73
CA ALA A 5 -5.27 -10.79 -21.01
C ALA A 5 -4.17 -10.62 -19.95
N PRO A 6 -2.90 -10.38 -20.32
CA PRO A 6 -1.91 -9.93 -19.36
C PRO A 6 -2.37 -8.58 -18.82
N TYR A 7 -2.27 -8.39 -17.50
CA TYR A 7 -2.42 -7.08 -16.87
C TYR A 7 -1.46 -6.12 -17.59
N ALA A 8 -1.99 -5.32 -18.51
CA ALA A 8 -1.24 -4.24 -19.12
C ALA A 8 -1.18 -3.14 -18.06
N PRO A 9 0.02 -2.63 -17.69
CA PRO A 9 0.07 -1.42 -16.91
C PRO A 9 -0.56 -0.33 -17.76
N ASP A 10 -1.74 0.15 -17.35
CA ASP A 10 -2.39 1.28 -18.00
C ASP A 10 -1.39 2.42 -18.06
N THR A 11 -1.13 2.84 -19.28
CA THR A 11 -0.33 3.99 -19.65
C THR A 11 -0.70 5.17 -18.77
N LEU A 12 0.31 5.71 -18.06
CA LEU A 12 0.29 6.99 -17.37
C LEU A 12 -0.32 8.04 -18.30
N SER A 13 -1.62 8.30 -18.12
CA SER A 13 -2.34 9.33 -18.83
C SER A 13 -1.86 10.67 -18.26
N GLN A 14 -1.03 11.36 -19.04
CA GLN A 14 -0.67 12.75 -18.80
C GLN A 14 -1.93 13.62 -18.90
N SER A 15 -2.54 13.94 -17.76
CA SER A 15 -3.39 15.11 -17.59
C SER A 15 -2.61 16.17 -16.82
N GLY A 16 -2.03 17.10 -17.58
CA GLY A 16 -1.32 18.25 -17.04
C GLY A 16 -2.22 19.22 -16.28
N GLY A 17 -1.65 19.81 -15.24
CA GLY A 17 -2.12 21.07 -14.65
C GLY A 17 -2.74 20.97 -13.26
N ALA A 18 -1.96 20.58 -12.24
CA ALA A 18 -2.07 21.08 -10.84
C ALA A 18 -1.11 20.41 -9.82
N ALA A 19 -0.48 19.25 -10.10
CA ALA A 19 -0.05 18.34 -9.02
C ALA A 19 1.38 17.77 -9.08
N ASP A 20 2.37 18.48 -9.64
CA ASP A 20 3.79 18.04 -9.61
C ASP A 20 4.49 18.34 -8.25
N SER A 21 3.81 18.08 -7.13
CA SER A 21 4.47 18.08 -5.83
C SER A 21 4.93 16.65 -5.52
N PRO A 22 6.22 16.43 -5.16
CA PRO A 22 6.68 15.14 -4.66
C PRO A 22 5.81 14.56 -3.53
N ASP A 23 5.22 15.41 -2.68
CA ASP A 23 4.28 14.96 -1.65
C ASP A 23 2.93 14.52 -2.21
N ALA A 24 2.41 15.14 -3.27
CA ALA A 24 1.17 14.70 -3.91
C ALA A 24 1.34 13.28 -4.50
N LYS A 25 2.50 13.04 -5.13
CA LYS A 25 2.88 11.70 -5.60
C LYS A 25 3.03 10.71 -4.44
N LEU A 26 3.71 11.10 -3.36
CA LEU A 26 3.86 10.26 -2.18
C LEU A 26 2.51 9.89 -1.56
N LEU A 27 1.60 10.85 -1.41
CA LEU A 27 0.26 10.61 -0.88
C LEU A 27 -0.54 9.62 -1.74
N ASP A 28 -0.46 9.74 -3.07
CA ASP A 28 -1.13 8.80 -3.98
C ASP A 28 -0.54 7.39 -3.88
N LEU A 29 0.79 7.27 -3.81
CA LEU A 29 1.49 5.99 -3.60
C LEU A 29 1.10 5.34 -2.26
N CYS A 30 1.12 6.11 -1.17
CA CYS A 30 0.69 5.63 0.15
C CYS A 30 -0.79 5.20 0.13
N ALA A 31 -1.67 5.95 -0.54
CA ALA A 31 -3.07 5.56 -0.68
C ALA A 31 -3.23 4.29 -1.54
N GLN A 32 -2.42 4.11 -2.58
CA GLN A 32 -2.38 2.88 -3.37
C GLN A 32 -1.94 1.67 -2.53
N PHE A 33 -0.91 1.83 -1.70
CA PHE A 33 -0.46 0.82 -0.77
C PHE A 33 -1.58 0.36 0.18
N HIS A 34 -2.35 1.30 0.74
CA HIS A 34 -3.48 0.95 1.61
C HIS A 34 -4.58 0.20 0.87
N ARG A 35 -4.93 0.62 -0.35
CA ARG A 35 -5.92 -0.10 -1.17
C ARG A 35 -5.48 -1.54 -1.47
N LEU A 36 -4.20 -1.75 -1.74
CA LEU A 36 -3.65 -3.10 -1.95
C LEU A 36 -3.72 -3.93 -0.68
N THR A 37 -3.30 -3.37 0.46
CA THR A 37 -3.35 -4.04 1.76
C THR A 37 -4.78 -4.44 2.16
N GLU A 38 -5.76 -3.56 1.97
CA GLU A 38 -7.18 -3.84 2.26
C GLU A 38 -7.76 -4.91 1.33
N ALA A 39 -7.46 -4.83 0.03
CA ALA A 39 -7.91 -5.82 -0.95
C ALA A 39 -7.31 -7.21 -0.69
N ASP A 40 -6.06 -7.25 -0.22
CA ASP A 40 -5.37 -8.48 0.16
C ASP A 40 -5.97 -9.10 1.42
N ALA A 41 -6.20 -8.29 2.46
CA ALA A 41 -6.86 -8.74 3.69
C ALA A 41 -8.26 -9.34 3.42
N ALA A 42 -9.07 -8.67 2.59
CA ALA A 42 -10.40 -9.16 2.22
C ALA A 42 -10.34 -10.47 1.42
N ALA A 43 -9.34 -10.62 0.54
CA ALA A 43 -9.13 -11.86 -0.19
C ALA A 43 -8.63 -12.99 0.71
N TRP A 44 -7.77 -12.68 1.69
CA TRP A 44 -7.28 -13.63 2.68
C TRP A 44 -8.40 -14.17 3.57
N GLU A 45 -9.29 -13.30 4.06
CA GLU A 45 -10.48 -13.72 4.81
C GLU A 45 -11.36 -14.67 4.00
N ARG A 46 -11.59 -14.35 2.71
CA ARG A 46 -12.33 -15.24 1.80
C ARG A 46 -11.61 -16.58 1.63
N TYR A 47 -10.31 -16.57 1.39
CA TYR A 47 -9.48 -17.77 1.22
C TYR A 47 -9.56 -18.69 2.45
N CYS A 48 -9.46 -18.14 3.66
CA CYS A 48 -9.53 -18.90 4.92
C CYS A 48 -10.89 -19.57 5.16
N SER A 49 -11.96 -19.08 4.52
CA SER A 49 -13.30 -19.66 4.61
C SER A 49 -13.60 -20.75 3.56
N MET A 50 -12.66 -20.99 2.63
CA MET A 50 -12.83 -21.92 1.52
C MET A 50 -12.16 -23.29 1.78
N PRO A 51 -12.66 -24.37 1.15
CA PRO A 51 -11.90 -25.61 1.05
C PRO A 51 -10.62 -25.39 0.21
N GLU A 52 -9.47 -25.77 0.75
CA GLU A 52 -8.14 -25.55 0.13
C GLU A 52 -8.04 -26.13 -1.30
N ASP A 53 -8.69 -27.27 -1.56
CA ASP A 53 -8.65 -27.93 -2.87
C ASP A 53 -9.58 -27.35 -3.92
N SER A 54 -10.42 -26.37 -3.53
CA SER A 54 -11.36 -25.75 -4.45
C SER A 54 -10.64 -25.00 -5.59
N PRO A 55 -11.21 -24.98 -6.81
CA PRO A 55 -10.67 -24.18 -7.90
C PRO A 55 -10.55 -22.69 -7.56
N GLU A 56 -11.45 -22.15 -6.73
CA GLU A 56 -11.40 -20.76 -6.27
C GLU A 56 -10.24 -20.50 -5.30
N ALA A 57 -9.96 -21.40 -4.35
CA ALA A 57 -8.80 -21.27 -3.47
C ALA A 57 -7.49 -21.28 -4.27
N LYS A 58 -7.37 -22.17 -5.26
CA LYS A 58 -6.19 -22.22 -6.15
C LYS A 58 -6.03 -20.96 -7.00
N ALA A 59 -7.13 -20.39 -7.49
CA ALA A 59 -7.10 -19.12 -8.22
C ALA A 59 -6.67 -17.95 -7.32
N LEU A 60 -7.23 -17.85 -6.11
CA LEU A 60 -6.85 -16.82 -5.13
C LEU A 60 -5.38 -16.93 -4.72
N SER A 61 -4.86 -18.16 -4.55
CA SER A 61 -3.45 -18.37 -4.25
C SER A 61 -2.52 -17.76 -5.29
N LEU A 62 -2.85 -17.89 -6.58
CA LEU A 62 -2.06 -17.28 -7.66
C LEU A 62 -2.22 -15.75 -7.70
N GLU A 63 -3.38 -15.23 -7.31
CA GLU A 63 -3.60 -13.79 -7.21
C GLU A 63 -2.79 -13.17 -6.07
N PHE A 64 -2.62 -13.86 -4.94
CA PHE A 64 -1.81 -13.37 -3.82
C PHE A 64 -0.37 -13.07 -4.24
N ASP A 65 0.25 -13.97 -5.00
CA ASP A 65 1.62 -13.77 -5.51
C ASP A 65 1.73 -12.47 -6.34
N GLY A 66 0.78 -12.25 -7.25
CA GLY A 66 0.77 -11.03 -8.08
C GLY A 66 0.47 -9.75 -7.30
N ARG A 67 -0.36 -9.84 -6.26
CA ARG A 67 -0.66 -8.70 -5.37
C ARG A 67 0.52 -8.36 -4.48
N TYR A 68 1.26 -9.36 -4.02
CA TYR A 68 2.48 -9.18 -3.24
C TYR A 68 3.51 -8.35 -4.01
N ASP A 69 3.77 -8.68 -5.28
CA ASP A 69 4.71 -7.93 -6.12
C ASP A 69 4.30 -6.46 -6.27
N ALA A 70 3.00 -6.20 -6.49
CA ALA A 70 2.49 -4.84 -6.60
C ALA A 70 2.60 -4.07 -5.28
N TRP A 71 2.27 -4.72 -4.16
CA TRP A 71 2.37 -4.15 -2.82
C TRP A 71 3.82 -3.83 -2.44
N ALA A 72 4.76 -4.72 -2.75
CA ALA A 72 6.19 -4.52 -2.54
C ALA A 72 6.72 -3.35 -3.37
N ALA A 73 6.38 -3.29 -4.68
CA ALA A 73 6.84 -2.23 -5.55
C ALA A 73 6.33 -0.83 -5.12
N VAL A 74 5.06 -0.72 -4.72
CA VAL A 74 4.49 0.55 -4.26
C VAL A 74 5.13 0.98 -2.94
N SER A 75 5.29 0.07 -1.97
CA SER A 75 5.91 0.41 -0.69
C SER A 75 7.38 0.79 -0.81
N ASP A 76 8.15 0.11 -1.68
CA ASP A 76 9.54 0.49 -1.99
C ASP A 76 9.59 1.89 -2.62
N THR A 77 8.63 2.23 -3.46
CA THR A 77 8.54 3.57 -4.06
C THR A 77 8.18 4.64 -3.03
N CYS A 78 7.31 4.32 -2.06
CA CYS A 78 7.06 5.20 -0.91
C CYS A 78 8.36 5.48 -0.14
N TYR A 79 9.17 4.46 0.14
CA TYR A 79 10.43 4.61 0.90
C TYR A 79 11.48 5.42 0.12
N ALA A 80 11.48 5.29 -1.20
CA ALA A 80 12.37 6.05 -2.08
C ALA A 80 11.94 7.52 -2.28
N THR A 81 10.76 7.93 -1.80
CA THR A 81 10.20 9.27 -2.00
C THR A 81 10.23 10.07 -0.70
N PRO A 82 11.20 10.98 -0.48
CA PRO A 82 11.31 11.73 0.76
C PRO A 82 10.12 12.70 0.94
N PRO A 83 9.43 12.67 2.09
CA PRO A 83 8.35 13.61 2.38
C PRO A 83 8.90 15.03 2.58
N ARG A 84 8.17 16.05 2.12
CA ARG A 84 8.52 17.47 2.37
C ARG A 84 7.44 18.19 3.17
N THR A 85 6.32 17.53 3.44
CA THR A 85 5.21 18.04 4.25
C THR A 85 4.91 17.12 5.43
N PRO A 86 4.26 17.64 6.49
CA PRO A 86 3.74 16.80 7.58
C PRO A 86 2.79 15.70 7.08
N ALA A 87 1.95 16.02 6.08
CA ALA A 87 1.02 15.06 5.46
C ALA A 87 1.77 13.89 4.80
N GLY A 88 2.78 14.19 3.97
CA GLY A 88 3.59 13.16 3.33
C GLY A 88 4.38 12.33 4.36
N ALA A 89 4.92 12.96 5.40
CA ALA A 89 5.65 12.26 6.45
C ALA A 89 4.75 11.33 7.27
N ALA A 90 3.53 11.77 7.59
CA ALA A 90 2.53 10.92 8.25
C ALA A 90 2.16 9.72 7.37
N ALA A 91 1.88 9.94 6.08
CA ALA A 91 1.50 8.88 5.15
C ALA A 91 2.62 7.84 4.96
N LEU A 92 3.88 8.28 4.87
CA LEU A 92 5.02 7.37 4.81
C LEU A 92 5.15 6.56 6.11
N LEU A 93 4.94 7.20 7.27
CA LEU A 93 5.03 6.51 8.56
C LEU A 93 3.90 5.49 8.76
N ASP A 94 2.71 5.74 8.20
CA ASP A 94 1.63 4.74 8.14
C ASP A 94 2.02 3.52 7.30
N VAL A 95 2.68 3.72 6.14
CA VAL A 95 3.22 2.60 5.34
C VAL A 95 4.24 1.81 6.14
N ILE A 96 5.20 2.47 6.81
CA ILE A 96 6.22 1.82 7.64
C ILE A 96 5.58 0.99 8.76
N LEU A 97 4.64 1.59 9.49
CA LEU A 97 3.95 0.93 10.60
C LEU A 97 3.05 -0.23 10.14
N SER A 98 2.58 -0.23 8.89
CA SER A 98 1.78 -1.30 8.32
C SER A 98 2.63 -2.42 7.71
N ARG A 99 3.70 -2.06 6.99
CA ARG A 99 4.59 -3.00 6.30
C ARG A 99 5.53 -3.72 7.27
N ASP A 100 6.13 -2.96 8.18
CA ASP A 100 7.20 -3.45 9.04
C ASP A 100 6.74 -3.70 10.48
N ALA A 101 5.41 -3.76 10.71
CA ALA A 101 4.82 -3.86 12.05
C ALA A 101 5.44 -4.98 12.90
N GLU A 102 5.71 -6.13 12.28
CA GLU A 102 6.28 -7.32 12.92
C GLU A 102 7.80 -7.21 13.15
N PHE A 103 8.48 -6.34 12.40
CA PHE A 103 9.94 -6.11 12.49
C PHE A 103 10.29 -4.90 13.35
N ILE A 104 9.33 -4.03 13.65
CA ILE A 104 9.49 -2.90 14.56
C ILE A 104 9.34 -3.39 16.00
N ASP A 105 10.37 -3.12 16.82
CA ASP A 105 10.35 -3.37 18.26
C ASP A 105 9.05 -2.82 18.89
N ALA A 106 8.36 -3.63 19.69
CA ALA A 106 7.15 -3.24 20.39
C ALA A 106 7.32 -1.93 21.20
N ALA A 107 8.51 -1.69 21.76
CA ALA A 107 8.84 -0.45 22.47
C ALA A 107 8.89 0.78 21.55
N ALA A 108 9.23 0.60 20.27
CA ALA A 108 9.27 1.65 19.25
C ALA A 108 7.90 1.94 18.61
N GLN A 109 6.98 0.98 18.60
CA GLN A 109 5.67 1.15 17.96
C GLN A 109 4.86 2.32 18.52
N LYS A 110 4.77 2.44 19.85
CA LYS A 110 3.98 3.52 20.49
C LYS A 110 4.55 4.91 20.23
N PRO A 111 5.86 5.17 20.40
CA PRO A 111 6.47 6.44 19.98
C PRO A 111 6.23 6.77 18.51
N LEU A 112 6.39 5.81 17.59
CA LEU A 112 6.17 6.05 16.16
C LEU A 112 4.72 6.42 15.85
N ARG A 113 3.74 5.75 16.48
CA ARG A 113 2.31 6.13 16.35
C ARG A 113 2.05 7.55 16.85
N LEU A 114 2.63 7.94 17.98
CA LEU A 114 2.50 9.31 18.51
C LEU A 114 3.08 10.36 17.55
N VAL A 115 4.24 10.07 16.94
CA VAL A 115 4.84 10.96 15.94
C VAL A 115 3.94 11.09 14.72
N ARG A 116 3.42 9.97 14.20
CA ARG A 116 2.46 9.98 13.09
C ARG A 116 1.23 10.83 13.42
N ASP A 117 0.60 10.60 14.57
CA ASP A 117 -0.63 11.30 14.94
C ASP A 117 -0.38 12.82 15.08
N SER A 118 0.81 13.21 15.57
CA SER A 118 1.23 14.61 15.65
C SER A 118 1.42 15.23 14.27
N LEU A 119 2.04 14.50 13.33
CA LEU A 119 2.22 14.95 11.95
C LEU A 119 0.87 15.11 11.21
N GLN A 120 -0.08 14.21 11.47
CA GLN A 120 -1.44 14.32 10.94
C GLN A 120 -2.14 15.56 11.48
N ALA A 121 -2.05 15.82 12.80
CA ALA A 121 -2.63 17.02 13.40
C ALA A 121 -2.04 18.31 12.80
N MET A 122 -0.73 18.34 12.53
CA MET A 122 -0.06 19.48 11.87
C MET A 122 -0.48 19.67 10.41
N ALA A 123 -0.88 18.61 9.72
CA ALA A 123 -1.36 18.70 8.33
C ALA A 123 -2.79 19.29 8.24
N MET A 124 -3.53 19.31 9.34
CA MET A 124 -4.92 19.78 9.41
C MET A 124 -5.06 21.23 9.94
N SER A 125 -3.96 21.83 10.40
CA SER A 125 -3.88 23.20 10.91
C SER A 125 -3.43 24.20 9.86
#